data_AF-A0A3C1Z1Z2-F1
#
_entry.id   AF-A0A3C1Z1Z2-F1
#
_cell.length_a   1.000
_cell.length_b   1.000
_cell.length_c   1.000
_cell.angle_alpha   90.00
_cell.angle_beta   90.00
_cell.angle_gamma   90.00
#
_symmetry.space_group_name_H-M   'P 1'
#
loop_
_entity.id
_entity.type
_entity.pdbx_description
1 polymer ?
#
loop_
_entity_poly.entity_id
_entity_poly.type
_entity_poly.pdbx_seq_one_letter_code
_entity_poly.pdbx_strand_id
1 'polypeptide(L)'
;MQFLSSWATNDRRTLLHFSKPTLETFCQHVQASDTDCEAGGLLLGSVHGAHMLIEQATVPTAWDKRFRYLFERMPFGHEAIALSRWTTSQGTIRYLGEWHTHPEDHPHSSGLDRSEWNSLSAKRRDKRPTLAVIVGRKSLYVELVPSSGCGSVLTPVE
;
A
#
# COMPACT_ATOMS: atom_id res chain seq x y z
N MET A 1 3.84 -18.62 -3.45
CA MET A 1 2.64 -17.92 -3.93
C MET A 1 3.09 -16.69 -4.68
N GLN A 2 2.44 -16.33 -5.78
CA GLN A 2 2.81 -15.14 -6.55
C GLN A 2 1.60 -14.23 -6.67
N PHE A 3 1.65 -13.08 -6.01
CA PHE A 3 0.66 -12.04 -6.21
C PHE A 3 0.73 -11.51 -7.65
N LEU A 4 -0.40 -11.09 -8.19
CA LEU A 4 -0.46 -10.49 -9.52
C LEU A 4 0.07 -9.06 -9.47
N SER A 5 0.83 -8.68 -10.51
CA SER A 5 1.48 -7.37 -10.59
C SER A 5 0.56 -6.29 -11.16
N SER A 6 -0.35 -6.64 -12.06
CA SER A 6 -1.20 -5.70 -12.79
C SER A 6 -2.64 -5.68 -12.26
N TRP A 7 -3.17 -4.48 -12.04
CA TRP A 7 -4.46 -4.22 -11.43
C TRP A 7 -5.16 -3.07 -12.13
N ALA A 8 -6.49 -3.08 -12.15
CA ALA A 8 -7.29 -2.02 -12.76
C ALA A 8 -8.57 -1.71 -11.99
N THR A 9 -9.04 -0.47 -12.11
CA THR A 9 -10.41 -0.12 -11.74
C THR A 9 -11.41 -0.85 -12.65
N ASN A 10 -12.65 -1.02 -12.18
CA ASN A 10 -13.68 -1.75 -12.94
C ASN A 10 -13.96 -1.12 -14.33
N ASP A 11 -13.86 0.19 -14.43
CA ASP A 11 -13.98 0.94 -15.70
C ASP A 11 -12.70 0.97 -16.54
N ARG A 12 -11.62 0.33 -16.07
CA ARG A 12 -10.27 0.28 -16.67
C ARG A 12 -9.63 1.64 -16.93
N ARG A 13 -10.11 2.71 -16.31
CA ARG A 13 -9.54 4.06 -16.48
C ARG A 13 -8.24 4.25 -15.71
N THR A 14 -8.07 3.53 -14.60
CA THR A 14 -6.83 3.53 -13.83
C THR A 14 -6.22 2.15 -13.84
N LEU A 15 -4.92 2.11 -14.13
CA LEU A 15 -4.09 0.92 -14.08
C LEU A 15 -3.04 1.11 -12.98
N LEU A 16 -2.75 0.03 -12.27
CA LEU A 16 -1.77 -0.03 -11.22
C LEU A 16 -0.86 -1.22 -11.50
N HIS A 17 0.46 -1.00 -11.40
CA HIS A 17 1.43 -2.07 -11.50
C HIS A 17 2.31 -2.10 -10.25
N PHE A 18 2.44 -3.27 -9.62
CA PHE A 18 3.40 -3.53 -8.57
C PHE A 18 4.69 -4.11 -9.17
N SER A 19 5.81 -3.45 -8.92
CA SER A 19 7.13 -3.97 -9.28
C SER A 19 7.42 -5.31 -8.61
N LYS A 20 8.30 -6.11 -9.20
CA LYS A 20 8.73 -7.38 -8.60
C LYS A 20 9.27 -7.20 -7.16
N PRO A 21 10.14 -6.21 -6.85
CA PRO A 21 10.58 -5.96 -5.48
C PRO A 21 9.44 -5.65 -4.51
N THR A 22 8.39 -4.96 -4.98
CA THR A 22 7.20 -4.68 -4.15
C THR A 22 6.47 -5.96 -3.78
N LEU A 23 6.25 -6.84 -4.75
CA LEU A 23 5.61 -8.14 -4.49
C LEU A 23 6.48 -9.05 -3.62
N GLU A 24 7.80 -9.00 -3.77
CA GLU A 24 8.73 -9.71 -2.89
C GLU A 24 8.62 -9.22 -1.44
N THR A 25 8.55 -7.90 -1.21
CA THR A 25 8.28 -7.33 0.11
C THR A 25 6.96 -7.85 0.68
N PHE A 26 5.88 -7.86 -0.11
CA PHE A 26 4.58 -8.38 0.35
C PHE A 26 4.68 -9.86 0.74
N CYS A 27 5.28 -10.69 -0.11
CA CYS A 27 5.45 -12.12 0.15
C CYS A 27 6.27 -12.40 1.43
N GLN A 28 7.29 -11.60 1.71
CA GLN A 28 8.13 -11.75 2.90
C GLN A 28 7.40 -11.44 4.22
N HIS A 29 6.31 -10.68 4.16
CA HIS A 29 5.62 -10.17 5.34
C HIS A 29 4.21 -10.75 5.53
N VAL A 30 3.80 -11.70 4.69
CA VAL A 30 2.53 -12.43 4.86
C VAL A 30 2.46 -13.02 6.27
N GLN A 31 1.36 -12.77 6.98
CA GLN A 31 1.08 -13.36 8.29
C GLN A 31 0.58 -14.80 8.15
N ALA A 32 1.51 -15.72 7.90
CA ALA A 32 1.24 -17.13 7.66
C ALA A 32 1.01 -17.91 8.97
N SER A 33 1.74 -17.57 10.03
CA SER A 33 1.68 -18.21 11.33
C SER A 33 0.85 -17.41 12.35
N ASP A 34 0.45 -18.08 13.42
CA ASP A 34 -0.28 -17.45 14.53
C ASP A 34 0.58 -16.46 15.36
N THR A 35 1.90 -16.54 15.22
CA THR A 35 2.82 -15.63 15.91
C THR A 35 3.25 -14.45 15.05
N ASP A 36 2.85 -14.41 13.78
CA ASP A 36 3.26 -13.35 12.87
C ASP A 36 2.52 -12.05 13.20
N CYS A 37 3.29 -11.01 13.50
CA CYS A 37 2.73 -9.66 13.68
C CYS A 37 2.42 -9.02 12.33
N GLU A 38 1.41 -8.17 12.35
CA GLU A 38 1.09 -7.27 11.25
C GLU A 38 2.32 -6.46 10.84
N ALA A 39 2.50 -6.30 9.54
CA ALA A 39 3.54 -5.52 8.91
C ALA A 39 2.89 -4.49 8.03
N GLY A 40 3.54 -3.34 7.86
CA GLY A 40 3.12 -2.35 6.89
C GLY A 40 4.21 -1.37 6.54
N GLY A 41 3.85 -0.40 5.72
CA GLY A 41 4.76 0.65 5.27
C GLY A 41 4.18 1.49 4.14
N LEU A 42 5.04 2.32 3.57
CA LEU A 42 4.72 3.21 2.46
C LEU A 42 4.77 2.47 1.13
N LEU A 43 3.91 2.86 0.20
CA LEU A 43 3.99 2.55 -1.22
C LEU A 43 4.57 3.75 -1.96
N LEU A 44 5.75 3.55 -2.53
CA LEU A 44 6.52 4.56 -3.26
C LEU A 44 6.58 4.20 -4.74
N GLY A 45 6.41 5.19 -5.59
CA GLY A 45 6.40 4.95 -7.03
C GLY A 45 6.10 6.19 -7.85
N SER A 46 5.81 5.98 -9.12
CA SER A 46 5.62 7.01 -10.13
C SER A 46 4.17 7.05 -10.65
N VAL A 47 3.77 8.19 -11.18
CA VAL A 47 2.41 8.44 -11.68
C VAL A 47 2.46 8.87 -13.14
N HIS A 48 1.69 8.19 -13.98
CA HIS A 48 1.61 8.43 -15.42
C HIS A 48 0.15 8.70 -15.80
N GLY A 49 -0.26 9.96 -15.74
CA GLY A 49 -1.66 10.36 -15.91
C GLY A 49 -2.55 9.78 -14.81
N ALA A 50 -3.46 8.89 -15.18
CA ALA A 50 -4.32 8.15 -14.24
C ALA A 50 -3.67 6.87 -13.68
N HIS A 51 -2.57 6.41 -14.28
CA HIS A 51 -1.92 5.15 -13.94
C HIS A 51 -0.81 5.33 -12.90
N MET A 52 -0.47 4.23 -12.21
CA MET A 52 0.53 4.20 -11.16
C MET A 52 1.45 3.00 -11.33
N LEU A 53 2.74 3.23 -11.12
CA LEU A 53 3.74 2.19 -10.98
C LEU A 53 4.26 2.24 -9.55
N ILE A 54 4.05 1.18 -8.78
CA ILE A 54 4.61 1.03 -7.43
C ILE A 54 5.96 0.37 -7.56
N GLU A 55 6.99 1.15 -7.30
CA GLU A 55 8.38 0.71 -7.46
C GLU A 55 8.92 0.07 -6.18
N GLN A 56 8.43 0.52 -5.02
CA GLN A 56 8.85 0.02 -3.73
C GLN A 56 7.72 0.04 -2.69
N ALA A 57 7.56 -1.07 -1.98
CA ALA A 57 6.97 -1.10 -0.64
C ALA A 57 8.09 -0.97 0.40
N THR A 58 8.01 0.00 1.31
CA THR A 58 8.95 0.03 2.45
C THR A 58 8.63 -1.12 3.41
N VAL A 59 9.66 -1.63 4.07
CA VAL A 59 9.50 -2.66 5.11
C VAL A 59 9.22 -1.99 6.46
N PRO A 60 8.60 -2.70 7.42
CA PRO A 60 8.56 -2.23 8.80
C PRO A 60 9.95 -1.85 9.29
N THR A 61 10.05 -0.68 9.89
CA THR A 61 11.26 -0.16 10.51
C THR A 61 11.38 -0.68 11.94
N ALA A 62 12.58 -0.58 12.51
CA ALA A 62 12.81 -0.95 13.91
C ALA A 62 12.01 -0.12 14.92
N TRP A 63 11.44 1.01 14.49
CA TRP A 63 10.65 1.90 15.34
C TRP A 63 9.16 1.57 15.31
N ASP A 64 8.66 0.88 14.28
CA ASP A 64 7.24 0.57 14.16
C ASP A 64 6.79 -0.40 15.26
N LYS A 65 5.58 -0.18 15.78
CA LYS A 65 4.98 -1.13 16.73
C LYS A 65 4.14 -2.12 15.97
N ARG A 66 4.40 -3.41 16.21
CA ARG A 66 3.79 -4.51 15.47
C ARG A 66 3.16 -5.48 16.44
N PHE A 67 1.85 -5.63 16.34
CA PHE A 67 1.07 -6.66 17.01
C PHE A 67 0.36 -7.52 15.97
N ARG A 68 -0.31 -8.58 16.39
CA ARG A 68 -0.95 -9.51 15.45
C ARG A 68 -2.03 -8.87 14.56
N TYR A 69 -2.76 -7.89 15.08
CA TYR A 69 -3.87 -7.21 14.39
C TYR A 69 -3.75 -5.68 14.50
N LEU A 70 -2.52 -5.19 14.68
CA LEU A 70 -2.26 -3.75 14.70
C LEU A 70 -0.84 -3.46 14.24
N PHE A 71 -0.72 -2.63 13.22
CA PHE A 71 0.52 -1.99 12.81
C PHE A 71 0.47 -0.48 13.06
N GLU A 72 1.28 0.01 13.98
CA GLU A 72 1.41 1.46 14.24
C GLU A 72 2.70 1.97 13.57
N ARG A 73 2.52 2.71 12.46
CA ARG A 73 3.63 3.35 11.76
C ARG A 73 4.18 4.51 12.58
N MET A 74 5.42 4.38 13.02
CA MET A 74 6.10 5.47 13.72
C MET A 74 6.64 6.50 12.72
N PRO A 75 6.70 7.79 13.11
CA PRO A 75 7.10 8.86 12.19
C PRO A 75 8.57 8.74 11.74
N PHE A 76 9.43 8.15 12.59
CA PHE A 76 10.85 8.00 12.29
C PHE A 76 11.12 6.78 11.40
N GLY A 77 11.96 6.96 10.38
CA GLY A 77 12.41 5.90 9.47
C GLY A 77 11.77 5.98 8.08
N HIS A 78 10.44 5.82 8.00
CA HIS A 78 9.72 5.84 6.72
C HIS A 78 9.84 7.17 5.96
N GLU A 79 9.77 8.30 6.67
CA GLU A 79 9.94 9.63 6.08
C GLU A 79 11.33 9.79 5.45
N ALA A 80 12.38 9.30 6.11
CA ALA A 80 13.74 9.35 5.58
C ALA A 80 13.89 8.50 4.30
N ILE A 81 13.26 7.31 4.27
CA ILE A 81 13.25 6.46 3.08
C ILE A 81 12.53 7.17 1.92
N ALA A 82 11.34 7.73 2.18
CA ALA A 82 10.57 8.47 1.18
C ALA A 82 11.33 9.68 0.64
N LEU A 83 11.95 10.48 1.53
CA LEU A 83 12.73 11.66 1.15
C LEU A 83 13.98 11.29 0.34
N SER A 84 14.67 10.21 0.73
CA SER A 84 15.82 9.69 -0.03
C SER A 84 15.39 9.28 -1.44
N ARG A 85 14.31 8.48 -1.57
CA ARG A 85 13.79 8.07 -2.89
C ARG A 85 13.35 9.25 -3.73
N TRP A 86 12.66 10.21 -3.14
CA TRP A 86 12.26 11.44 -3.81
C TRP A 86 13.46 12.22 -4.35
N THR A 87 14.48 12.44 -3.50
CA THR A 87 15.67 13.21 -3.88
C THR A 87 16.49 12.51 -4.95
N THR A 88 16.80 11.23 -4.77
CA THR A 88 17.63 10.46 -5.73
C THR A 88 16.94 10.29 -7.09
N SER A 89 15.61 10.19 -7.09
CA SER A 89 14.82 10.08 -8.32
C SER A 89 14.48 11.43 -8.97
N GLN A 90 15.02 12.53 -8.44
CA GLN A 90 14.73 13.90 -8.89
C GLN A 90 13.22 14.22 -8.89
N GLY A 91 12.49 13.68 -7.90
CA GLY A 91 11.06 13.92 -7.70
C GLY A 91 10.14 13.02 -8.52
N THR A 92 10.64 11.98 -9.18
CA THR A 92 9.80 11.07 -9.96
C THR A 92 9.17 9.97 -9.09
N ILE A 93 9.90 9.44 -8.11
CA ILE A 93 9.40 8.47 -7.13
C ILE A 93 8.86 9.20 -5.91
N ARG A 94 7.58 9.00 -5.62
CA ARG A 94 6.83 9.72 -4.58
C ARG A 94 5.94 8.79 -3.76
N TYR A 95 5.43 9.31 -2.66
CA TYR A 95 4.45 8.62 -1.83
C TYR A 95 3.08 8.50 -2.54
N LEU A 96 2.61 7.27 -2.71
CA LEU A 96 1.33 6.95 -3.37
C LEU A 96 0.31 6.34 -2.41
N GLY A 97 0.74 5.76 -1.30
CA GLY A 97 -0.16 5.31 -0.25
C GLY A 97 0.51 4.36 0.74
N GLU A 98 -0.27 3.50 1.37
CA GLU A 98 0.18 2.61 2.45
C GLU A 98 -0.20 1.17 2.14
N TRP A 99 0.56 0.24 2.70
CA TRP A 99 0.20 -1.17 2.75
C TRP A 99 0.31 -1.70 4.17
N HIS A 100 -0.48 -2.74 4.48
CA HIS A 100 -0.28 -3.57 5.66
C HIS A 100 -0.73 -5.01 5.40
N THR A 101 -0.53 -5.92 6.36
CA THR A 101 -0.91 -7.32 6.25
C THR A 101 -2.13 -7.64 7.10
N HIS A 102 -2.98 -8.56 6.66
CA HIS A 102 -3.96 -9.20 7.55
C HIS A 102 -3.71 -10.71 7.55
N PRO A 103 -3.99 -11.43 8.66
CA PRO A 103 -3.89 -12.88 8.71
C PRO A 103 -5.06 -13.58 8.00
N GLU A 104 -5.79 -12.90 7.12
CA GLU A 104 -6.88 -13.45 6.33
C GLU A 104 -6.36 -13.99 4.99
N ASP A 105 -6.94 -15.07 4.48
CA ASP A 105 -6.64 -15.55 3.13
C ASP A 105 -7.00 -14.49 2.07
N HIS A 106 -8.20 -13.92 2.22
CA HIS A 106 -8.76 -12.90 1.36
C HIS A 106 -9.16 -11.70 2.22
N PRO A 107 -8.26 -10.70 2.33
CA PRO A 107 -8.38 -9.69 3.36
C PRO A 107 -9.48 -8.68 3.05
N HIS A 108 -10.12 -8.17 4.10
CA HIS A 108 -11.05 -7.04 4.03
C HIS A 108 -10.57 -5.89 4.90
N SER A 109 -10.90 -4.66 4.50
CA SER A 109 -10.61 -3.48 5.30
C SER A 109 -11.45 -3.46 6.58
N SER A 110 -10.81 -3.18 7.70
CA SER A 110 -11.44 -2.90 8.99
C SER A 110 -11.98 -1.46 9.06
N GLY A 111 -12.79 -1.16 10.08
CA GLY A 111 -13.25 0.21 10.33
C GLY A 111 -12.12 1.17 10.73
N LEU A 112 -11.05 0.65 11.34
CA LEU A 112 -9.86 1.42 11.68
C LEU A 112 -9.12 1.82 10.40
N ASP A 113 -8.86 0.85 9.51
CA ASP A 113 -8.18 1.07 8.22
C ASP A 113 -8.92 2.15 7.43
N ARG A 114 -10.26 2.07 7.42
CA ARG A 114 -11.07 3.08 6.72
C ARG A 114 -10.90 4.48 7.27
N SER A 115 -10.85 4.62 8.58
CA SER A 115 -10.67 5.91 9.25
C SER A 115 -9.29 6.50 8.94
N GLU A 116 -8.25 5.66 8.96
CA GLU A 116 -6.88 6.06 8.65
C GLU A 116 -6.72 6.46 7.18
N TRP A 117 -7.21 5.64 6.25
CA TRP A 117 -7.09 5.92 4.82
C TRP A 117 -7.83 7.19 4.41
N ASN A 118 -9.01 7.44 4.98
CA ASN A 118 -9.74 8.70 4.77
C ASN A 118 -8.94 9.91 5.27
N SER A 119 -8.34 9.80 6.46
CA SER A 119 -7.48 10.85 7.03
C SER A 119 -6.23 11.11 6.18
N LEU A 120 -5.57 10.05 5.69
CA LEU A 120 -4.42 10.16 4.81
C LEU A 120 -4.78 10.79 3.48
N SER A 121 -5.88 10.37 2.86
CA SER A 121 -6.36 10.91 1.58
C SER A 121 -6.72 12.40 1.69
N ALA A 122 -7.39 12.80 2.77
CA ALA A 122 -7.72 14.21 3.02
C ALA A 122 -6.48 15.11 3.17
N LYS A 123 -5.35 14.57 3.62
CA LYS A 123 -4.08 15.31 3.80
C LYS A 123 -3.24 15.40 2.52
N ARG A 124 -3.62 14.71 1.43
CA ARG A 124 -2.84 14.72 0.19
C ARG A 124 -2.94 16.07 -0.53
N ARG A 125 -1.79 16.72 -0.72
CA ARG A 125 -1.70 18.02 -1.43
C ARG A 125 -2.08 17.92 -2.92
N ASP A 126 -1.82 16.79 -3.55
CA ASP A 126 -2.12 16.56 -4.97
C ASP A 126 -3.58 16.16 -5.22
N LYS A 127 -4.40 16.06 -4.16
CA LYS A 127 -5.82 15.69 -4.19
C LYS A 127 -6.12 14.36 -4.90
N ARG A 128 -5.10 13.54 -5.14
CA ARG A 128 -5.26 12.21 -5.72
C ARG A 128 -5.75 11.23 -4.65
N PRO A 129 -6.42 10.14 -5.03
CA PRO A 129 -6.70 9.05 -4.10
C PRO A 129 -5.41 8.49 -3.48
N THR A 130 -5.50 8.08 -2.21
CA THR A 130 -4.47 7.27 -1.56
C THR A 130 -4.62 5.82 -1.98
N LEU A 131 -3.54 5.18 -2.40
CA LEU A 131 -3.53 3.74 -2.62
C LEU A 131 -3.46 3.00 -1.27
N ALA A 132 -4.45 2.17 -1.00
CA ALA A 132 -4.48 1.30 0.16
C ALA A 132 -4.34 -0.15 -0.29
N VAL A 133 -3.42 -0.89 0.33
CA VAL A 133 -3.20 -2.32 0.04
C VAL A 133 -3.23 -3.11 1.33
N ILE A 134 -4.04 -4.16 1.37
CA ILE A 134 -3.97 -5.17 2.42
C ILE A 134 -3.44 -6.46 1.81
N VAL A 135 -2.33 -6.96 2.36
CA VAL A 135 -1.70 -8.21 1.96
C VAL A 135 -2.25 -9.33 2.83
N GLY A 136 -3.09 -10.18 2.24
CA GLY A 136 -3.55 -11.41 2.88
C GLY A 136 -2.66 -12.59 2.56
N ARG A 137 -3.03 -13.76 3.07
CA ARG A 137 -2.27 -15.00 2.84
C ARG A 137 -2.42 -15.55 1.44
N LYS A 138 -3.53 -15.25 0.74
CA LYS A 138 -3.84 -15.77 -0.60
C LYS A 138 -4.06 -14.68 -1.65
N SER A 139 -4.52 -13.50 -1.25
CA SER A 139 -4.77 -12.39 -2.18
C SER A 139 -4.45 -11.04 -1.57
N LEU A 140 -4.42 -10.02 -2.43
CA LEU A 140 -4.36 -8.62 -2.03
C LEU A 140 -5.77 -8.02 -2.05
N TYR A 141 -6.06 -7.13 -1.11
CA TYR A 141 -7.10 -6.12 -1.24
C TYR A 141 -6.43 -4.84 -1.72
N VAL A 142 -6.92 -4.23 -2.80
CA VAL A 142 -6.32 -3.04 -3.40
C VAL A 142 -7.41 -2.02 -3.65
N GLU A 143 -7.25 -0.82 -3.08
CA GLU A 143 -8.25 0.24 -3.20
C GLU A 143 -7.63 1.62 -3.43
N LEU A 144 -8.28 2.42 -4.27
CA LEU A 144 -8.04 3.86 -4.36
C LEU A 144 -9.03 4.61 -3.50
N VAL A 145 -8.53 5.19 -2.41
CA VAL A 145 -9.31 5.90 -1.40
C VAL A 145 -9.30 7.39 -1.70
N PRO A 146 -10.41 8.00 -2.17
CA PRO A 146 -10.52 9.43 -2.39
C PRO A 146 -10.64 10.19 -1.06
N SER A 147 -10.46 11.50 -1.10
CA SER A 147 -10.63 12.36 0.07
C SER A 147 -12.10 12.52 0.49
N SER A 148 -13.03 12.18 -0.40
CA SER A 148 -14.47 12.16 -0.17
C SER A 148 -15.15 11.18 -1.13
N GLY A 149 -16.29 10.60 -0.71
CA GLY A 149 -17.04 9.63 -1.50
C GLY A 149 -16.55 8.18 -1.37
N CYS A 150 -17.01 7.32 -2.28
CA CYS A 150 -16.65 5.90 -2.30
C CYS A 150 -15.32 5.68 -3.04
N GLY A 151 -14.45 4.85 -2.46
CA GLY A 151 -13.25 4.41 -3.15
C GLY A 151 -13.50 3.42 -4.27
N SER A 152 -12.48 3.23 -5.10
CA SER A 152 -12.50 2.25 -6.18
C SER A 152 -11.64 1.06 -5.79
N VAL A 153 -12.26 -0.10 -5.59
CA VAL A 153 -11.55 -1.37 -5.42
C VAL A 153 -11.02 -1.80 -6.78
N LEU A 154 -9.73 -2.14 -6.83
CA LEU A 154 -9.09 -2.63 -8.03
C LEU A 154 -9.20 -4.15 -8.11
N THR A 155 -9.26 -4.63 -9.34
CA THR A 155 -9.25 -6.07 -9.64
C THR A 155 -7.98 -6.41 -10.41
N PRO A 156 -7.42 -7.61 -10.20
CA PRO A 156 -6.25 -8.04 -10.95
C PRO A 156 -6.57 -8.16 -12.45
N VAL A 157 -5.60 -7.85 -13.29
CA VAL A 157 -5.69 -7.97 -14.75
C VAL A 157 -4.55 -8.87 -15.23
N GLU A 158 -4.89 -9.96 -15.91
CA GLU A 158 -3.93 -10.80 -16.64
C GLU A 158 -3.47 -10.13 -17.94
#